data_AF-A0A1S2VLZ7-F1
#
_entry.id   AF-A0A1S2VLZ7-F1
#
_cell.length_a   1.000
_cell.length_b   1.000
_cell.length_c   1.000
_cell.angle_alpha   90.00
_cell.angle_beta   90.00
_cell.angle_gamma   90.00
#
_symmetry.space_group_name_H-M   'P 1'
#
loop_
_entity.id
_entity.type
_entity.pdbx_description
1 polymer ?
#
loop_
_entity_poly.entity_id
_entity_poly.type
_entity_poly.pdbx_seq_one_letter_code
_entity_poly.pdbx_strand_id
1 'polypeptide(L)' 'MKADIFSLPYRARPCPPAMPEAVWRAFAEAADHRGSRDEWLVKWQAYQALHDQYYTPDGKLREQPKTESI' A
#
# COMPACT_ATOMS: atom_id res chain seq x y z
N MET A 1 -8.65 -11.44 -25.46
CA MET A 1 -9.06 -11.69 -24.06
C MET A 1 -8.50 -10.57 -23.21
N LYS A 2 -9.33 -9.77 -22.53
CA LYS A 2 -8.83 -8.83 -21.53
C LYS A 2 -8.41 -9.67 -20.33
N ALA A 3 -7.15 -9.59 -19.93
CA ALA A 3 -6.71 -10.19 -18.67
C ALA A 3 -7.55 -9.58 -17.56
N ASP A 4 -8.16 -10.44 -16.74
CA ASP A 4 -8.87 -10.00 -15.55
C ASP A 4 -7.87 -9.31 -14.60
N ILE A 5 -8.23 -8.13 -14.10
CA ILE A 5 -7.33 -7.28 -13.29
C ILE A 5 -6.92 -8.02 -12.00
N PHE A 6 -7.76 -8.94 -11.49
CA PHE A 6 -7.45 -9.74 -10.31
C PHE A 6 -6.47 -10.89 -10.60
N SER A 7 -6.18 -11.17 -11.88
CA SER A 7 -5.13 -12.10 -12.29
C SER A 7 -3.75 -11.42 -12.42
N LEU A 8 -3.70 -10.08 -12.40
CA LEU A 8 -2.45 -9.33 -12.46
C LEU A 8 -1.77 -9.25 -11.08
N PRO A 9 -0.43 -9.17 -11.03
CA PRO A 9 0.29 -8.84 -9.80
C PRO A 9 -0.18 -7.47 -9.28
N TYR A 10 -0.23 -7.29 -7.96
CA TYR A 10 -0.74 -6.07 -7.32
C TYR A 10 -0.04 -4.80 -7.82
N ARG A 11 1.25 -4.87 -8.13
CA ARG A 11 2.05 -3.76 -8.68
C ARG A 11 1.61 -3.30 -10.06
N ALA A 12 0.91 -4.15 -10.81
CA ALA A 12 0.37 -3.83 -12.13
C ALA A 12 -1.10 -3.38 -12.06
N ARG A 13 -1.71 -3.41 -10.88
CA ARG A 13 -3.06 -2.93 -10.65
C ARG A 13 -3.02 -1.43 -10.31
N PRO A 14 -4.02 -0.66 -10.76
CA PRO A 14 -4.12 0.75 -10.40
C PRO A 14 -4.30 0.91 -8.89
N CYS A 15 -3.74 1.98 -8.33
CA CYS A 15 -3.96 2.35 -6.94
C CYS A 15 -5.46 2.64 -6.69
N PRO A 16 -6.08 2.08 -5.64
CA PRO A 16 -7.42 2.48 -5.24
C PRO A 16 -7.48 3.98 -4.93
N PRO A 17 -8.55 4.70 -5.33
CA PRO A 17 -8.65 6.15 -5.15
C PRO A 17 -8.74 6.60 -3.68
N ALA A 18 -9.15 5.69 -2.78
CA ALA A 18 -9.27 5.95 -1.34
C ALA A 18 -8.02 5.54 -0.55
N MET A 19 -6.92 5.20 -1.23
CA MET A 19 -5.68 4.75 -0.59
C MET A 19 -4.51 5.66 -1.00
N PRO A 20 -3.64 6.08 -0.07
CA PRO A 20 -2.42 6.79 -0.41
C PRO A 20 -1.54 5.92 -1.32
N GLU A 21 -1.03 6.50 -2.40
CA GLU A 21 -0.24 5.77 -3.40
C GLU A 21 1.00 5.09 -2.78
N ALA A 22 1.65 5.76 -1.83
CA ALA A 22 2.79 5.20 -1.10
C ALA A 22 2.43 3.92 -0.33
N VAL A 23 1.26 3.89 0.33
CA VAL A 23 0.78 2.72 1.07
C VAL A 23 0.42 1.59 0.12
N TRP A 24 -0.28 1.90 -0.97
CA TRP A 24 -0.62 0.92 -2.01
C TRP A 24 0.61 0.28 -2.64
N ARG A 25 1.62 1.10 -2.97
CA ARG A 25 2.87 0.62 -3.57
C ARG A 25 3.63 -0.30 -2.63
N ALA A 26 3.78 0.08 -1.37
CA ALA A 26 4.44 -0.76 -0.37
C ALA A 26 3.70 -2.08 -0.13
N PHE A 27 2.36 -2.04 -0.07
CA PHE A 27 1.52 -3.24 0.00
C PHE A 27 1.75 -4.14 -1.22
N ALA A 28 1.69 -3.58 -2.43
CA ALA A 28 1.85 -4.32 -3.67
C ALA A 28 3.24 -4.98 -3.76
N GLU A 29 4.29 -4.28 -3.32
CA GLU A 29 5.65 -4.83 -3.25
C GLU A 29 5.77 -6.00 -2.27
N ALA A 30 5.10 -5.94 -1.12
CA ALA A 30 5.09 -7.04 -0.16
C ALA A 30 4.23 -8.22 -0.66
N ALA A 31 3.06 -7.94 -1.25
CA ALA A 31 2.11 -8.96 -1.73
C ALA A 31 2.61 -9.72 -2.97
N ASP A 32 3.32 -9.04 -3.87
CA ASP A 32 3.90 -9.66 -5.07
C ASP A 32 5.29 -10.27 -4.83
N HIS A 33 5.87 -10.11 -3.63
CA HIS A 33 7.17 -10.68 -3.33
C HIS A 33 7.12 -12.21 -3.39
N ARG A 34 8.10 -12.79 -4.11
CA ARG A 34 8.26 -14.24 -4.31
C ARG A 34 9.58 -14.78 -3.76
N GLY A 35 10.37 -13.92 -3.11
CA GLY A 35 11.68 -14.26 -2.54
C GLY A 35 11.57 -14.90 -1.15
N SER A 36 12.62 -14.74 -0.34
CA SER A 36 12.68 -15.34 0.99
C SER A 36 11.65 -14.71 1.96
N ARG A 37 11.31 -15.47 3.01
CA ARG A 37 10.40 -15.01 4.08
C ARG A 37 10.97 -13.79 4.81
N ASP A 38 12.28 -13.73 5.02
CA ASP A 38 12.91 -12.60 5.70
C ASP A 38 12.80 -11.30 4.88
N GLU A 39 13.04 -11.37 3.57
CA GLU A 39 12.82 -10.23 2.68
C GLU A 39 11.35 -9.83 2.61
N TRP A 40 10.44 -10.80 2.61
CA TRP A 40 9.00 -10.53 2.69
C TRP A 40 8.67 -9.77 3.99
N LEU A 41 9.21 -10.20 5.12
CA LEU A 41 8.97 -9.60 6.42
C LEU A 41 9.46 -8.14 6.47
N VAL A 42 10.64 -7.86 5.91
CA VAL A 42 11.16 -6.48 5.80
C VAL A 42 10.22 -5.60 4.96
N LYS A 43 9.74 -6.10 3.82
CA LYS A 43 8.77 -5.37 2.97
C LYS A 43 7.43 -5.17 3.68
N TRP A 44 6.96 -6.18 4.40
CA TRP A 44 5.73 -6.11 5.18
C TRP A 44 5.84 -5.08 6.32
N GLN A 45 6.97 -5.04 7.03
CA GLN A 45 7.23 -4.02 8.05
C GLN A 45 7.28 -2.61 7.47
N ALA A 46 7.88 -2.42 6.29
CA ALA A 46 7.88 -1.14 5.60
C ALA A 46 6.45 -0.70 5.24
N TYR A 47 5.61 -1.63 4.75
CA TYR A 47 4.19 -1.38 4.54
C TYR A 47 3.47 -1.00 5.86
N GLN A 48 3.69 -1.74 6.95
CA GLN A 48 3.06 -1.45 8.25
C GLN A 48 3.47 -0.07 8.78
N ALA A 49 4.74 0.31 8.67
CA ALA A 49 5.21 1.62 9.10
C ALA A 49 4.54 2.77 8.32
N LEU A 50 4.36 2.61 7.01
CA LEU A 50 3.59 3.57 6.20
C LEU A 50 2.11 3.53 6.59
N HIS A 51 1.53 2.34 6.74
CA HIS A 51 0.14 2.20 7.14
C HIS A 51 -0.14 2.93 8.46
N ASP A 52 0.72 2.80 9.47
CA ASP A 52 0.55 3.48 10.77
C ASP A 52 0.68 5.01 10.69
N GLN A 53 1.48 5.51 9.73
CA GLN A 53 1.60 6.95 9.46
C GLN A 53 0.35 7.53 8.80
N TYR A 54 -0.31 6.76 7.93
CA TYR A 54 -1.47 7.22 7.16
C TYR A 54 -2.81 6.83 7.79
N TYR A 55 -2.83 5.80 8.62
CA TYR A 55 -4.05 5.23 9.19
C TYR A 55 -3.98 5.22 10.71
N THR A 56 -5.15 5.38 11.30
CA THR A 56 -5.38 5.14 12.73
C THR A 56 -5.45 3.62 12.98
N PRO A 57 -5.27 3.16 14.23
CA PRO A 57 -5.45 1.75 14.59
C PRO A 57 -6.81 1.17 14.18
N ASP A 58 -7.85 2.01 14.13
CA ASP A 58 -9.20 1.65 13.65
C ASP A 58 -9.32 1.55 12.12
N GLY A 59 -8.21 1.68 11.37
CA GLY A 59 -8.18 1.60 9.91
C GLY A 59 -8.75 2.84 9.20
N LYS A 60 -9.00 3.93 9.92
CA LYS A 60 -9.41 5.20 9.30
C LYS A 60 -8.19 5.99 8.85
N LEU A 61 -8.26 6.57 7.65
CA LEU A 61 -7.26 7.53 7.20
C LEU A 61 -7.13 8.66 8.21
N ARG A 62 -5.90 8.93 8.63
CA ARG A 62 -5.59 10.14 9.39
C ARG A 62 -5.87 11.32 8.47
N GLU A 63 -6.61 12.28 8.99
CA GLU A 63 -6.73 13.57 8.32
C GLU A 63 -5.31 14.13 8.20
N GLN A 64 -4.74 14.12 6.99
CA GLN A 64 -3.50 14.85 6.76
C GLN A 64 -3.80 16.30 7.11
N PRO A 65 -2.91 17.00 7.85
CA PRO A 65 -3.11 18.40 8.14
C PRO A 65 -3.33 19.08 6.80
N LYS A 66 -4.52 19.66 6.60
CA LYS A 66 -4.78 20.53 5.47
C LYS A 66 -3.69 21.56 5.53
N THR A 67 -2.73 21.50 4.60
CA THR A 67 -1.85 22.62 4.34
C THR A 67 -2.78 23.69 3.78
N GLU A 68 -3.33 24.49 4.70
CA GLU A 68 -4.00 25.74 4.42
C GLU A 68 -2.98 26.54 3.60
N SER A 69 -3.20 26.54 2.29
CA SER A 69 -2.46 27.40 1.39
C SER A 69 -2.96 28.80 1.67
N ILE A 70 -2.16 29.54 2.43
CA ILE A 70 -2.30 30.97 2.69
C ILE A 70 -2.09 31.72 1.37
#